data_AF-A0A918RL18-F1
#
_entry.id   AF-A0A918RL18-F1
#
_cell.length_a   1.000
_cell.length_b   1.000
_cell.length_c   1.000
_cell.angle_alpha   90.00
_cell.angle_beta   90.00
_cell.angle_gamma   90.00
#
_symmetry.space_group_name_H-M   'P 1'
#
loop_
_entity.id
_entity.type
_entity.pdbx_description
1 polymer ?
#
loop_
_entity_poly.entity_id
_entity_poly.type
_entity_poly.pdbx_seq_one_letter_code
_entity_poly.pdbx_strand_id
1 'polypeptide(L)'
;MTEQVSMHDQIKETVTNNEIVLFMKGNASFPQCGFSGRAVQILNALGAEFVTVDVLSNDAVRQGIKDFSNWPTIPQLYVRGEFVGGCDIMTEMYESGELKQALSA
;
A
#
# COMPACT_ATOMS: atom_id res chain seq x y z
N MET A 1 29.71 5.25 -10.27
CA MET A 1 29.43 3.84 -10.65
C MET A 1 29.68 3.02 -9.39
N THR A 2 28.73 2.66 -8.55
CA THR A 2 27.29 2.38 -8.69
C THR A 2 26.52 3.13 -7.61
N GLU A 3 25.50 3.91 -8.00
CA GLU A 3 24.54 4.46 -7.04
C GLU A 3 23.85 3.29 -6.32
N GLN A 4 24.03 3.22 -4.99
CA GLN A 4 23.10 2.47 -4.16
C GLN A 4 21.75 3.17 -4.28
N VAL A 5 20.92 2.75 -5.23
CA VAL A 5 19.51 3.13 -5.23
C VAL A 5 18.94 2.57 -3.93
N SER A 6 18.70 3.45 -2.96
CA SER A 6 18.20 3.04 -1.66
C SER A 6 16.80 2.45 -1.86
N MET A 7 16.44 1.39 -1.13
CA MET A 7 15.11 0.78 -1.27
C MET A 7 13.98 1.78 -0.99
N HIS A 8 14.26 2.80 -0.18
CA HIS A 8 13.38 3.95 0.04
C HIS A 8 13.12 4.74 -1.24
N ASP A 9 14.10 4.94 -2.13
CA ASP A 9 13.91 5.61 -3.41
C ASP A 9 13.01 4.79 -4.35
N GLN A 10 13.16 3.47 -4.39
CA GLN A 10 12.26 2.62 -5.20
C GLN A 10 10.82 2.65 -4.69
N ILE A 11 10.64 2.57 -3.36
CA ILE A 11 9.32 2.68 -2.73
C ILE A 11 8.74 4.05 -3.05
N LYS A 12 9.53 5.11 -2.83
CA LYS A 12 9.15 6.50 -3.08
C LYS A 12 8.76 6.72 -4.54
N GLU A 13 9.56 6.23 -5.49
CA GLU A 13 9.28 6.30 -6.91
C GLU A 13 7.99 5.55 -7.25
N THR A 14 7.76 4.38 -6.67
CA THR A 14 6.52 3.61 -6.86
C THR A 14 5.29 4.36 -6.36
N VAL A 15 5.34 4.94 -5.16
CA VAL A 15 4.23 5.73 -4.58
C VAL A 15 4.09 7.13 -5.18
N THR A 16 5.11 7.61 -5.90
CA THR A 16 5.07 8.90 -6.63
C THR A 16 4.53 8.69 -8.04
N ASN A 17 4.88 7.58 -8.70
CA ASN A 17 4.40 7.24 -10.04
C ASN A 17 2.94 6.77 -10.06
N ASN A 18 2.44 6.26 -8.93
CA ASN A 18 1.08 5.77 -8.82
C ASN A 18 0.35 6.55 -7.73
N GLU A 19 -0.85 7.02 -8.04
CA GLU A 19 -1.66 7.76 -7.07
C GLU A 19 -2.05 6.90 -5.88
N ILE A 20 -2.23 5.60 -6.05
CA ILE A 20 -2.65 4.70 -4.97
C ILE A 20 -1.81 3.42 -5.05
N VAL A 21 -1.10 3.11 -3.96
CA VAL A 21 -0.24 1.93 -3.84
C VAL A 21 -0.57 1.17 -2.57
N LEU A 22 -0.90 -0.10 -2.72
CA LEU A 22 -1.17 -1.01 -1.61
C LEU A 22 -0.03 -2.03 -1.50
N PHE A 23 0.79 -1.90 -0.46
CA PHE A 23 1.77 -2.91 -0.09
C PHE A 23 1.06 -4.02 0.68
N MET A 24 1.15 -5.24 0.19
CA MET A 24 0.45 -6.37 0.79
C MET A 24 1.28 -7.65 0.72
N LYS A 25 0.86 -8.68 1.48
CA LYS A 25 1.46 -10.02 1.40
C LYS A 25 0.65 -10.85 0.39
N GLY A 26 1.22 -11.10 -0.77
CA GLY A 26 0.55 -11.65 -1.94
C GLY A 26 0.18 -10.57 -2.96
N ASN A 27 -0.74 -10.87 -3.87
CA ASN A 27 -1.23 -9.92 -4.88
C ASN A 27 -2.77 -9.88 -4.91
N ALA A 28 -3.34 -8.98 -5.73
CA ALA A 28 -4.79 -8.86 -5.89
C ALA A 28 -5.49 -10.18 -6.31
N SER A 29 -4.82 -11.04 -7.09
CA SER A 29 -5.36 -12.34 -7.54
C SER A 29 -5.19 -13.48 -6.51
N PHE A 30 -4.18 -13.41 -5.66
CA PHE A 30 -3.77 -14.41 -4.68
C PHE A 30 -3.38 -13.70 -3.38
N PRO A 31 -4.34 -13.17 -2.62
CA PRO A 31 -4.06 -12.62 -1.31
C PRO A 31 -3.64 -13.76 -0.38
N GLN A 32 -2.42 -13.71 0.14
CA GLN A 32 -1.91 -14.67 1.14
C GLN A 32 -2.38 -14.33 2.56
N CYS A 33 -3.16 -13.25 2.70
CA CYS A 33 -3.62 -12.73 3.99
C CYS A 33 -5.04 -12.16 3.85
N GLY A 34 -5.95 -12.54 4.76
CA GLY A 34 -7.35 -12.08 4.73
C GLY A 34 -7.49 -10.54 4.81
N PHE A 35 -6.61 -9.87 5.56
CA PHE A 35 -6.54 -8.41 5.64
C PHE A 35 -6.20 -7.78 4.29
N SER A 36 -5.28 -8.38 3.56
CA SER A 36 -4.89 -7.93 2.23
C SER A 36 -6.04 -8.08 1.23
N GLY A 37 -6.79 -9.19 1.28
CA GLY A 37 -7.99 -9.38 0.46
C GLY A 37 -9.09 -8.35 0.76
N ARG A 38 -9.29 -8.00 2.04
CA ARG A 38 -10.27 -6.98 2.44
C ARG A 38 -9.88 -5.58 1.93
N ALA A 39 -8.61 -5.19 2.04
CA ALA A 39 -8.12 -3.92 1.51
C ALA A 39 -8.36 -3.79 -0.01
N VAL A 40 -8.04 -4.84 -0.78
CA VAL A 40 -8.29 -4.90 -2.23
C VAL A 40 -9.77 -4.78 -2.57
N GLN A 41 -10.65 -5.46 -1.81
CA GLN A 41 -12.10 -5.38 -2.01
C GLN A 41 -12.64 -3.98 -1.75
N ILE A 42 -12.18 -3.31 -0.68
CA ILE A 42 -12.58 -1.94 -0.35
C ILE A 42 -12.19 -1.00 -1.48
N LEU A 43 -10.94 -1.05 -1.96
CA LEU A 43 -10.47 -0.19 -3.04
C LEU A 43 -11.21 -0.47 -4.36
N ASN A 44 -11.47 -1.74 -4.69
CA ASN A 44 -12.27 -2.10 -5.85
C ASN A 44 -13.73 -1.62 -5.74
N ALA A 45 -14.33 -1.70 -4.55
CA ALA A 45 -15.69 -1.22 -4.30
C ALA A 45 -15.80 0.29 -4.48
N LEU A 46 -14.72 1.02 -4.19
CA LEU A 46 -14.61 2.46 -4.43
C LEU A 46 -14.37 2.80 -5.91
N GLY A 47 -14.00 1.82 -6.74
CA GLY A 47 -13.69 2.01 -8.16
C GLY A 47 -12.39 2.78 -8.39
N ALA A 48 -11.50 2.84 -7.40
CA ALA A 48 -10.23 3.53 -7.52
C ALA A 48 -9.20 2.64 -8.22
N GLU A 49 -8.34 3.22 -9.06
CA GLU A 49 -7.20 2.51 -9.65
C GLU A 49 -6.03 2.50 -8.67
N PHE A 50 -5.57 1.30 -8.31
CA PHE A 50 -4.46 1.15 -7.36
C PHE A 50 -3.51 0.04 -7.79
N VAL A 51 -2.26 0.19 -7.38
CA VAL A 51 -1.21 -0.80 -7.63
C VAL A 51 -0.97 -1.62 -6.37
N THR A 52 -1.01 -2.94 -6.50
CA THR A 52 -0.62 -3.84 -5.41
C THR A 52 0.85 -4.23 -5.53
N VAL A 53 1.63 -4.02 -4.48
CA VAL A 53 3.04 -4.45 -4.41
C VAL A 53 3.16 -5.62 -3.45
N ASP A 54 3.62 -6.76 -3.96
CA ASP A 54 3.88 -7.94 -3.13
C ASP A 54 5.20 -7.79 -2.38
N VAL A 55 5.11 -7.61 -1.07
CA VAL A 55 6.30 -7.51 -0.20
C VAL A 55 6.91 -8.87 0.13
N LEU A 56 6.25 -9.99 -0.20
CA LEU A 56 6.84 -11.32 -0.05
C LEU A 56 7.85 -11.63 -1.16
N SER A 57 7.65 -11.09 -2.36
CA SER A 57 8.57 -11.25 -3.48
C SER A 57 9.91 -10.53 -3.27
N ASN A 58 9.97 -9.55 -2.36
CA ASN A 58 11.20 -8.78 -2.12
C ASN A 58 11.34 -8.38 -0.63
N ASP A 59 12.22 -9.08 0.10
CA ASP A 59 12.51 -8.79 1.51
C ASP A 59 13.08 -7.38 1.73
N ALA A 60 13.75 -6.79 0.73
CA ALA A 60 14.26 -5.43 0.85
C ALA A 60 13.13 -4.39 0.81
N VAL A 61 12.09 -4.60 -0.02
CA VAL A 61 10.86 -3.78 0.01
C VAL A 61 10.13 -3.96 1.33
N ARG A 62 10.07 -5.20 1.84
CA ARG A 62 9.45 -5.50 3.14
C ARG A 62 10.14 -4.79 4.31
N GLN A 63 11.47 -4.70 4.30
CA GLN A 63 12.21 -3.96 5.32
C GLN A 63 12.07 -2.45 5.10
N GLY A 64 12.26 -1.97 3.87
CA GLY A 64 12.17 -0.55 3.53
C GLY A 64 10.81 0.04 3.85
N ILE A 65 9.71 -0.67 3.59
CA ILE A 65 8.36 -0.15 3.86
C ILE A 65 8.07 -0.04 5.36
N LYS A 66 8.62 -0.95 6.18
CA LYS A 66 8.47 -0.90 7.64
C LYS A 66 9.21 0.28 8.23
N ASP A 67 10.42 0.53 7.73
CA ASP A 67 11.25 1.67 8.15
C ASP A 67 10.61 2.99 7.67
N PHE A 68 10.11 3.01 6.43
CA PHE A 68 9.50 4.19 5.80
C PHE A 68 8.18 4.61 6.44
N SER A 69 7.25 3.66 6.65
CA SER A 69 5.98 3.92 7.36
C SER A 69 6.14 4.04 8.87
N ASN A 70 7.30 3.62 9.40
CA ASN A 70 7.49 3.34 10.82
C ASN A 70 6.38 2.42 11.39
N TRP A 71 5.81 1.54 10.55
CA TRP A 71 4.66 0.71 10.89
C TRP A 71 4.98 -0.79 10.69
N PRO A 72 4.81 -1.64 11.72
CA PRO A 72 5.23 -3.04 11.65
C PRO A 72 4.24 -3.94 10.88
N THR A 73 3.03 -3.45 10.62
CA THR A 73 1.90 -4.25 10.12
C THR A 73 1.71 -4.08 8.60
N ILE A 74 1.30 -5.16 7.93
CA ILE A 74 0.98 -5.20 6.49
C ILE A 74 -0.41 -5.84 6.37
N PRO A 75 -1.31 -5.39 5.48
CA PRO A 75 -1.11 -4.46 4.36
C PRO A 75 -0.93 -2.99 4.78
N GLN A 76 -0.31 -2.19 3.90
CA GLN A 76 -0.12 -0.74 4.05
C GLN A 76 -0.54 -0.01 2.77
N LEU A 77 -1.39 1.01 2.93
CA LEU A 77 -1.87 1.84 1.84
C LEU A 77 -1.11 3.16 1.81
N TYR A 78 -0.70 3.54 0.60
CA TYR A 78 -0.16 4.85 0.28
C TYR A 78 -1.03 5.50 -0.78
N VAL A 79 -1.32 6.78 -0.60
CA VAL A 79 -2.06 7.60 -1.55
C VAL A 79 -1.23 8.84 -1.84
N ARG A 80 -0.82 9.03 -3.09
CA ARG A 80 -0.03 10.17 -3.58
C ARG A 80 1.27 10.39 -2.79
N GLY A 81 1.94 9.29 -2.44
CA GLY A 81 3.15 9.31 -1.63
C GLY A 81 2.92 9.50 -0.13
N GLU A 82 1.68 9.70 0.32
CA GLU A 82 1.32 9.79 1.73
C GLU A 82 0.87 8.44 2.28
N PHE A 83 1.39 8.07 3.44
CA PHE A 83 0.98 6.85 4.12
C PHE A 83 -0.38 7.05 4.77
N VAL A 84 -1.39 6.28 4.35
CA VAL A 84 -2.74 6.35 4.91
C VAL A 84 -2.88 5.44 6.13
N GLY A 85 -2.43 4.19 6.02
CA GLY A 85 -2.60 3.23 7.11
C GLY A 85 -2.65 1.77 6.67
N GLY A 86 -2.92 0.89 7.65
CA GLY A 86 -3.10 -0.54 7.41
C GLY A 86 -4.54 -0.94 7.12
N CYS A 87 -4.81 -2.25 7.08
CA CYS A 87 -6.16 -2.78 6.79
C CYS A 87 -7.25 -2.27 7.74
N ASP A 88 -6.95 -2.19 9.04
CA ASP A 88 -7.92 -1.75 10.05
C ASP A 88 -8.31 -0.28 9.82
N ILE A 89 -7.31 0.59 9.62
CA ILE A 89 -7.50 2.01 9.31
C ILE A 89 -8.24 2.18 7.98
N MET A 90 -7.90 1.41 6.94
CA MET A 90 -8.63 1.43 5.68
C MET A 90 -10.10 1.05 5.85
N THR A 91 -10.40 0.07 6.71
CA THR A 91 -11.77 -0.37 6.96
C THR A 91 -12.54 0.74 7.69
N GLU A 92 -11.94 1.33 8.73
CA GLU A 92 -12.53 2.44 9.48
C GLU A 92 -12.75 3.68 8.60
N MET A 93 -11.73 4.10 7.84
CA MET A 93 -11.85 5.22 6.90
C MET A 93 -12.84 4.94 5.76
N TYR A 94 -13.02 3.68 5.36
CA TYR A 94 -14.03 3.30 4.39
C TYR A 94 -15.44 3.44 4.98
N GLU A 95 -15.65 2.99 6.22
CA GLU A 95 -16.93 3.15 6.93
C GLU A 95 -17.26 4.63 7.20
N SER A 96 -16.25 5.44 7.54
CA SER A 96 -16.39 6.90 7.69
C SER A 96 -16.55 7.63 6.36
N GLY A 97 -16.21 7.01 5.23
CA GLY A 97 -16.20 7.63 3.89
C GLY A 97 -14.98 8.51 3.59
N GLU A 98 -14.09 8.71 4.57
CA GLU A 98 -12.83 9.46 4.42
C GLU A 98 -11.90 8.81 3.42
N LEU A 99 -11.86 7.47 3.36
CA LEU A 99 -11.03 6.76 2.38
C LEU A 99 -11.46 7.11 0.95
N LYS A 100 -12.77 7.15 0.70
CA LYS A 100 -13.29 7.54 -0.62
C LYS A 100 -12.87 8.95 -0.99
N GLN A 101 -12.90 9.88 -0.03
CA GLN A 101 -12.46 11.26 -0.24
C GLN A 101 -10.97 11.33 -0.53
N ALA A 102 -10.13 10.61 0.23
CA ALA A 102 -8.69 10.56 -0.01
C ALA A 102 -8.34 10.01 -1.41
N LEU A 103 -9.11 9.03 -1.91
CA LEU A 103 -8.89 8.44 -3.24
C LEU A 103 -9.53 9.25 -4.39
N SER A 104 -10.51 10.11 -4.11
CA SER A 104 -11.21 10.93 -5.13
C SER A 104 -10.77 12.40 -5.15
N ALA A 105 -9.97 12.82 -4.18
CA ALA A 105 -9.42 14.18 -4.09
C ALA A 105 -8.35 14.42 -5.16
#